data_AF-A0AA38CGF2-F1
#
_entry.id   AF-A0AA38CGF2-F1
#
_cell.length_a   1.000
_cell.length_b   1.000
_cell.length_c   1.000
_cell.angle_alpha   90.00
_cell.angle_beta   90.00
_cell.angle_gamma   90.00
#
_symmetry.space_group_name_H-M   'P 1'
#
loop_
_entity.id
_entity.type
_entity.pdbx_description
1 polymer ?
#
loop_
_entity_poly.entity_id
_entity_poly.type
_entity_poly.pdbx_seq_one_letter_code
_entity_poly.pdbx_strand_id
1 'polypeptide(L)'
;DYDPSEEYPGAAPFSEPETQIMRNLVHSFKPHLWVNVHSGMEALFMPYDHRNTTPDGASAKLMKLILQRLNHLHCKDNCVVGSGGGSVGYLAHGTATDYMYEIVRVPLAFTFEIYGEPKVSSEDCFRMFNPLDSSIFENILENWCTAFFRMFMILHDGLYNLSTEGFGTVEDDIMSLSMNLASNPSILGNFQT
;
A
#
# COMPACT_ATOMS: atom_id res chain seq x y z
N ASP A 1 -6.64 -22.79 0.10
CA ASP A 1 -6.77 -21.65 -0.78
C ASP A 1 -5.77 -21.64 -1.92
N TYR A 2 -4.59 -22.27 -1.76
CA TYR A 2 -3.61 -22.35 -2.85
C TYR A 2 -4.14 -23.07 -4.11
N ASP A 3 -4.17 -22.35 -5.24
CA ASP A 3 -4.43 -22.90 -6.57
C ASP A 3 -3.17 -22.78 -7.45
N PRO A 4 -2.47 -23.89 -7.76
CA PRO A 4 -1.27 -23.83 -8.58
C PRO A 4 -1.49 -23.43 -10.04
N SER A 5 -2.72 -23.45 -10.57
CA SER A 5 -2.95 -22.91 -11.93
C SER A 5 -2.88 -21.38 -11.97
N GLU A 6 -3.23 -20.71 -10.88
CA GLU A 6 -3.30 -19.25 -10.80
C GLU A 6 -2.17 -18.65 -9.94
N GLU A 7 -1.68 -19.40 -8.95
CA GLU A 7 -0.77 -18.92 -7.90
C GLU A 7 0.58 -19.64 -7.89
N TYR A 8 0.99 -20.27 -9.00
CA TYR A 8 2.29 -20.96 -9.07
C TYR A 8 3.46 -20.00 -8.73
N PRO A 9 4.24 -20.26 -7.67
CA PRO A 9 5.24 -19.30 -7.18
C PRO A 9 6.54 -19.27 -8.01
N GLY A 10 6.61 -20.04 -9.10
CA GLY A 10 7.82 -20.24 -9.87
C GLY A 10 8.74 -21.32 -9.27
N ALA A 11 9.86 -21.57 -9.93
CA ALA A 11 10.81 -22.62 -9.54
C ALA A 11 11.69 -22.26 -8.33
N ALA A 12 11.86 -20.95 -8.07
CA ALA A 12 12.65 -20.39 -6.98
C ALA A 12 12.28 -18.90 -6.76
N PRO A 13 12.64 -18.29 -5.62
CA PRO A 13 12.49 -16.85 -5.43
C PRO A 13 13.17 -16.06 -6.57
N PHE A 14 12.41 -15.16 -7.19
CA PHE A 14 12.85 -14.39 -8.35
C PHE A 14 13.22 -15.23 -9.58
N SER A 15 12.55 -16.35 -9.81
CA SER A 15 12.75 -17.16 -11.03
C SER A 15 12.28 -16.44 -12.29
N GLU A 16 11.20 -15.66 -12.21
CA GLU A 16 10.66 -14.91 -13.34
C GLU A 16 11.47 -13.64 -13.65
N PRO A 17 11.77 -13.33 -14.92
CA PRO A 17 12.62 -12.21 -15.30
C PRO A 17 12.07 -10.85 -14.85
N GLU A 18 10.75 -10.66 -14.84
CA GLU A 18 10.07 -9.44 -14.39
C GLU A 18 10.39 -9.15 -12.92
N THR A 19 10.34 -10.19 -12.08
CA THR A 19 10.63 -10.06 -10.66
C THR A 19 12.11 -9.77 -10.40
N GLN A 20 13.02 -10.30 -11.21
CA GLN A 20 14.46 -10.00 -11.13
C GLN A 20 14.74 -8.54 -11.50
N ILE A 21 14.10 -8.02 -12.55
CA ILE A 21 14.23 -6.61 -12.96
C ILE A 21 13.77 -5.70 -11.82
N MET A 22 12.59 -5.96 -11.26
CA MET A 22 12.04 -5.17 -10.16
C MET A 22 12.97 -5.22 -8.94
N ARG A 23 13.46 -6.41 -8.57
CA ARG A 23 14.42 -6.60 -7.47
C ARG A 23 15.67 -5.74 -7.67
N ASN A 24 16.26 -5.77 -8.86
CA ASN A 24 17.47 -5.02 -9.15
C ASN A 24 17.21 -3.51 -9.11
N LEU A 25 16.07 -3.05 -9.63
CA LEU A 25 15.68 -1.64 -9.62
C LEU A 25 15.52 -1.10 -8.19
N VAL A 26 14.79 -1.80 -7.32
CA VAL A 26 14.52 -1.30 -5.96
C VAL A 26 15.76 -1.31 -5.07
N HIS A 27 16.69 -2.23 -5.28
CA HIS A 27 17.98 -2.22 -4.58
C HIS A 27 18.90 -1.10 -5.07
N SER A 28 18.79 -0.70 -6.34
CA SER A 28 19.55 0.41 -6.90
C SER A 28 18.98 1.78 -6.50
N PHE A 29 17.66 1.94 -6.61
CA PHE A 29 16.97 3.22 -6.38
C PHE A 29 16.63 3.47 -4.91
N LYS A 30 16.44 2.40 -4.11
CA LYS A 30 16.07 2.45 -2.68
C LYS A 30 14.86 3.36 -2.42
N PRO A 31 13.66 2.98 -2.89
CA PRO A 31 12.50 3.84 -2.79
C PRO A 31 12.10 4.11 -1.33
N HIS A 32 11.57 5.30 -1.08
CA HIS A 32 10.95 5.67 0.19
C HIS A 32 9.47 5.24 0.27
N LEU A 33 8.85 5.02 -0.89
CA LEU A 33 7.45 4.69 -1.07
C LEU A 33 7.30 3.61 -2.15
N TRP A 34 6.52 2.59 -1.84
CA TRP A 34 6.12 1.52 -2.75
C TRP A 34 4.60 1.39 -2.75
N VAL A 35 3.99 1.36 -3.93
CA VAL A 35 2.57 1.02 -4.10
C VAL A 35 2.44 -0.02 -5.19
N ASN A 36 1.88 -1.16 -4.83
CA ASN A 36 1.53 -2.26 -5.72
C ASN A 36 0.03 -2.17 -6.06
N VAL A 37 -0.31 -1.91 -7.32
CA VAL A 37 -1.71 -1.65 -7.73
C VAL A 37 -2.33 -2.89 -8.36
N HIS A 38 -3.50 -3.27 -7.87
CA HIS A 38 -4.26 -4.46 -8.25
C HIS A 38 -5.75 -4.11 -8.42
N SER A 39 -6.51 -5.04 -9.00
CA SER A 39 -7.96 -5.01 -9.06
C SER A 39 -8.52 -6.40 -8.74
N GLY A 40 -9.83 -6.51 -8.63
CA GLY A 40 -10.56 -7.71 -8.16
C GLY A 40 -11.32 -7.46 -6.86
N MET A 41 -10.96 -6.41 -6.10
CA MET A 41 -11.69 -5.93 -4.93
C MET A 41 -11.43 -4.42 -4.68
N GLU A 42 -12.09 -3.85 -3.66
CA GLU A 42 -11.80 -2.50 -3.17
C GLU A 42 -11.16 -2.56 -1.78
N ALA A 43 -9.86 -2.29 -1.72
CA ALA A 43 -9.06 -2.45 -0.50
C ALA A 43 -7.77 -1.63 -0.52
N LEU A 44 -7.27 -1.38 0.68
CA LEU A 44 -6.07 -0.61 0.94
C LEU A 44 -5.25 -1.37 1.97
N PHE A 45 -4.25 -2.11 1.50
CA PHE A 45 -3.43 -2.95 2.35
C PHE A 45 -2.06 -2.35 2.64
N MET A 46 -1.58 -2.71 3.82
CA MET A 46 -0.19 -2.65 4.25
C MET A 46 0.25 -4.08 4.56
N PRO A 47 1.56 -4.34 4.73
CA PRO A 47 2.02 -5.64 5.20
C PRO A 47 1.31 -6.10 6.49
N TYR A 48 1.30 -7.39 6.82
CA TYR A 48 1.81 -8.49 5.99
C TYR A 48 0.72 -9.15 5.17
N ASP A 49 1.08 -9.66 4.00
CA ASP A 49 0.23 -10.54 3.20
C ASP A 49 0.41 -12.00 3.65
N HIS A 50 1.63 -12.39 4.06
CA HIS A 50 1.94 -13.75 4.52
C HIS A 50 1.61 -14.02 6.01
N ARG A 51 1.05 -13.04 6.73
CA ARG A 51 0.61 -13.16 8.14
C ARG A 51 -0.69 -12.41 8.34
N ASN A 52 -1.47 -12.80 9.34
CA ASN A 52 -2.72 -12.13 9.72
C ASN A 52 -2.51 -10.91 10.65
N THR A 53 -1.33 -10.32 10.64
CA THR A 53 -0.94 -9.21 11.51
C THR A 53 -0.36 -8.08 10.69
N THR A 54 -0.59 -6.85 11.09
CA THR A 54 0.16 -5.70 10.59
C THR A 54 1.50 -5.57 11.35
N PRO A 55 2.56 -5.03 10.73
CA PRO A 55 3.77 -4.65 11.42
C PRO A 55 3.50 -3.63 12.54
N ASP A 56 4.45 -3.53 13.46
CA ASP A 56 4.46 -2.55 14.53
C ASP A 56 5.42 -1.38 14.24
N GLY A 57 5.41 -0.39 15.13
CA GLY A 57 6.34 0.75 15.08
C GLY A 57 5.80 1.97 14.36
N ALA A 58 6.62 3.02 14.32
CA ALA A 58 6.28 4.32 13.77
C ALA A 58 5.82 4.26 12.31
N SER A 59 6.59 3.58 11.45
CA SER A 59 6.27 3.49 10.02
C SER A 59 4.94 2.79 9.78
N ALA A 60 4.65 1.72 10.53
CA ALA A 60 3.38 1.01 10.43
C ALA A 60 2.18 1.87 10.86
N LYS A 61 2.32 2.64 11.94
CA LYS A 61 1.29 3.60 12.37
C LYS A 61 1.05 4.67 11.30
N LEU A 62 2.10 5.22 10.72
CA LEU A 62 2.00 6.20 9.64
C LEU A 62 1.32 5.62 8.39
N MET A 63 1.74 4.43 7.95
CA MET A 63 1.09 3.70 6.86
C MET A 63 -0.41 3.55 7.11
N LYS A 64 -0.80 3.09 8.31
CA LYS A 64 -2.22 2.92 8.67
C LYS A 64 -3.00 4.23 8.61
N LEU A 65 -2.42 5.34 9.08
CA LEU A 65 -3.06 6.67 9.02
C LEU A 65 -3.27 7.14 7.58
N ILE A 66 -2.26 6.96 6.71
CA ILE A 66 -2.36 7.28 5.29
C ILE A 66 -3.48 6.47 4.65
N LEU A 67 -3.53 5.15 4.88
CA LEU A 67 -4.58 4.29 4.34
C LEU A 67 -5.97 4.68 4.84
N GLN A 68 -6.12 5.00 6.12
CA GLN A 68 -7.39 5.48 6.69
C GLN A 68 -7.84 6.80 6.05
N ARG A 69 -6.91 7.73 5.84
CA ARG A 69 -7.23 9.01 5.18
C ARG A 69 -7.61 8.82 3.72
N LEU A 70 -6.89 7.97 2.99
CA LEU A 70 -7.22 7.63 1.61
C LEU A 70 -8.57 6.90 1.52
N ASN A 71 -8.87 5.97 2.44
CA ASN A 71 -10.16 5.29 2.50
C ASN A 71 -11.31 6.29 2.63
N HIS A 72 -11.18 7.25 3.56
CA HIS A 72 -12.19 8.28 3.76
C HIS A 72 -12.39 9.14 2.50
N LEU A 73 -11.30 9.60 1.88
CA LEU A 73 -11.34 10.52 0.75
C LEU A 73 -11.75 9.84 -0.57
N HIS A 74 -11.35 8.59 -0.80
CA HIS A 74 -11.40 7.94 -2.11
C HIS A 74 -12.25 6.67 -2.16
N CYS A 75 -12.59 6.08 -1.02
CA CYS A 75 -13.47 4.90 -0.95
C CYS A 75 -14.75 5.16 -0.14
N LYS A 76 -14.96 6.38 0.39
CA LYS A 76 -16.09 6.72 1.28
C LYS A 76 -16.19 5.75 2.47
N ASP A 77 -15.04 5.41 3.03
CA ASP A 77 -14.90 4.48 4.15
C ASP A 77 -15.32 3.02 3.85
N ASN A 78 -15.46 2.64 2.57
CA ASN A 78 -15.86 1.29 2.17
C ASN A 78 -14.69 0.35 1.86
N CYS A 79 -13.47 0.85 1.64
CA CYS A 79 -12.32 -0.02 1.40
C CYS A 79 -11.94 -0.76 2.68
N VAL A 80 -11.57 -2.04 2.53
CA VAL A 80 -10.95 -2.80 3.62
C VAL A 80 -9.54 -2.24 3.86
N VAL A 81 -9.22 -1.89 5.12
CA VAL A 81 -7.89 -1.34 5.49
C VAL A 81 -7.20 -2.26 6.50
N GLY A 82 -5.98 -2.71 6.19
CA GLY A 82 -5.22 -3.56 7.12
C GLY A 82 -4.13 -4.39 6.47
N SER A 83 -3.83 -5.53 7.10
CA SER A 83 -2.90 -6.53 6.57
C SER A 83 -3.60 -7.37 5.51
N GLY A 84 -2.99 -7.58 4.34
CA GLY A 84 -3.58 -8.42 3.29
C GLY A 84 -3.95 -9.81 3.81
N GLY A 85 -3.03 -10.45 4.56
CA GLY A 85 -3.24 -11.77 5.15
C GLY A 85 -4.27 -11.82 6.27
N GLY A 86 -4.57 -10.68 6.91
CA GLY A 86 -5.61 -10.55 7.93
C GLY A 86 -6.97 -10.14 7.37
N SER A 87 -7.00 -9.54 6.16
CA SER A 87 -8.17 -8.86 5.61
C SER A 87 -8.86 -9.61 4.47
N VAL A 88 -8.12 -10.39 3.67
CA VAL A 88 -8.65 -11.04 2.44
C VAL A 88 -9.14 -12.48 2.70
N GLY A 89 -8.77 -13.08 3.82
CA GLY A 89 -9.23 -14.42 4.24
C GLY A 89 -8.25 -15.56 3.95
N TYR A 90 -7.09 -15.27 3.34
CA TYR A 90 -5.99 -16.21 3.15
C TYR A 90 -4.63 -15.53 3.26
N LEU A 91 -3.57 -16.33 3.37
CA LEU A 91 -2.19 -15.84 3.45
C LEU A 91 -1.51 -15.97 2.09
N ALA A 92 -1.04 -14.85 1.56
CA ALA A 92 -0.28 -14.81 0.32
C ALA A 92 1.22 -14.77 0.61
N HIS A 93 1.97 -15.72 0.07
CA HIS A 93 3.42 -15.80 0.26
C HIS A 93 4.17 -15.29 -0.96
N GLY A 94 5.37 -14.76 -0.75
CA GLY A 94 6.21 -14.27 -1.86
C GLY A 94 5.72 -12.97 -2.50
N THR A 95 4.86 -12.21 -1.82
CA THR A 95 4.29 -10.97 -2.36
C THR A 95 5.34 -9.86 -2.45
N ALA A 96 5.15 -8.96 -3.43
CA ALA A 96 6.04 -7.83 -3.64
C ALA A 96 6.04 -6.89 -2.43
N THR A 97 4.87 -6.56 -1.89
CA THR A 97 4.71 -5.59 -0.79
C THR A 97 5.42 -6.07 0.49
N ASP A 98 5.31 -7.36 0.84
CA ASP A 98 6.05 -7.92 1.96
C ASP A 98 7.56 -7.92 1.73
N TYR A 99 8.03 -8.24 0.52
CA TYR A 99 9.45 -8.18 0.18
C TYR A 99 10.00 -6.74 0.26
N MET A 100 9.25 -5.75 -0.24
CA MET A 100 9.64 -4.35 -0.18
C MET A 100 9.76 -3.85 1.25
N TYR A 101 8.81 -4.23 2.11
CA TYR A 101 8.82 -3.84 3.51
C TYR A 101 9.92 -4.56 4.32
N GLU A 102 9.96 -5.90 4.25
CA GLU A 102 10.79 -6.69 5.16
C GLU A 102 12.25 -6.80 4.70
N ILE A 103 12.51 -6.87 3.39
CA ILE A 103 13.86 -7.11 2.86
C ILE A 103 14.49 -5.81 2.36
N VAL A 104 13.78 -5.07 1.51
CA VAL A 104 14.29 -3.81 0.95
C VAL A 104 14.24 -2.67 1.97
N ARG A 105 13.42 -2.82 3.03
CA ARG A 105 13.22 -1.81 4.09
C ARG A 105 12.66 -0.50 3.54
N VAL A 106 11.76 -0.58 2.56
CA VAL A 106 10.97 0.57 2.10
C VAL A 106 10.09 1.05 3.27
N PRO A 107 10.22 2.32 3.71
CA PRO A 107 9.48 2.82 4.86
C PRO A 107 7.95 2.68 4.72
N LEU A 108 7.45 3.02 3.54
CA LEU A 108 6.02 3.03 3.24
C LEU A 108 5.74 2.07 2.07
N ALA A 109 5.14 0.92 2.35
CA ALA A 109 4.83 -0.10 1.36
C ALA A 109 3.36 -0.47 1.42
N PHE A 110 2.68 -0.43 0.27
CA PHE A 110 1.24 -0.62 0.17
C PHE A 110 0.86 -1.55 -0.97
N THR A 111 -0.30 -2.21 -0.83
CA THR A 111 -1.04 -2.82 -1.94
C THR A 111 -2.40 -2.13 -2.05
N PHE A 112 -2.74 -1.58 -3.20
CA PHE A 112 -4.03 -0.93 -3.45
C PHE A 112 -4.85 -1.81 -4.40
N GLU A 113 -6.03 -2.19 -3.96
CA GLU A 113 -7.05 -2.88 -4.76
C GLU A 113 -8.08 -1.83 -5.18
N ILE A 114 -8.00 -1.39 -6.44
CA ILE A 114 -8.62 -0.12 -6.86
C ILE A 114 -10.02 -0.27 -7.43
N TYR A 115 -10.43 -1.50 -7.73
CA TYR A 115 -11.71 -1.83 -8.33
C TYR A 115 -12.00 -3.31 -8.14
N GLY A 116 -13.25 -3.65 -7.84
CA GLY A 116 -13.77 -4.99 -8.04
C GLY A 116 -15.29 -4.96 -8.11
N GLU A 117 -15.89 -5.88 -8.87
CA GLU A 117 -17.35 -6.00 -8.90
C GLU A 117 -17.84 -7.24 -8.13
N PRO A 118 -18.14 -7.10 -6.81
CA PRO A 118 -18.38 -8.24 -5.91
C PRO A 118 -19.69 -9.00 -6.18
N LYS A 119 -20.54 -8.49 -7.08
CA LYS A 119 -21.83 -9.10 -7.42
C LYS A 119 -21.75 -10.03 -8.64
N VAL A 120 -20.58 -10.13 -9.26
CA VAL A 120 -20.34 -10.93 -10.46
C VAL A 120 -19.77 -12.28 -10.04
N SER A 121 -20.16 -13.35 -10.73
CA SER A 121 -19.61 -14.69 -10.51
C SER A 121 -18.11 -14.69 -10.78
N SER A 122 -17.34 -15.52 -10.05
CA SER A 122 -15.92 -15.75 -10.33
C SER A 122 -15.67 -16.29 -11.75
N GLU A 123 -16.70 -16.78 -12.43
CA GLU A 123 -16.63 -17.23 -13.84
C GLU A 123 -16.55 -16.07 -14.84
N ASP A 124 -17.02 -14.86 -14.49
CA ASP A 124 -16.88 -13.64 -15.30
C ASP A 124 -15.72 -12.79 -14.77
N CYS A 125 -14.53 -13.39 -14.84
CA CYS A 125 -13.27 -12.80 -14.39
C CYS A 125 -13.01 -11.45 -15.05
N PHE A 126 -13.31 -11.30 -16.36
CA PHE A 126 -13.03 -10.04 -17.03
C PHE A 126 -13.76 -8.87 -16.37
N ARG A 127 -15.06 -8.99 -16.07
CA ARG A 127 -15.82 -7.94 -15.41
C ARG A 127 -15.45 -7.77 -13.93
N MET A 128 -15.08 -8.85 -13.24
CA MET A 128 -14.65 -8.76 -11.85
C MET A 128 -13.46 -7.82 -11.67
N PHE A 129 -12.52 -7.84 -12.63
CA PHE A 129 -11.28 -7.06 -12.57
C PHE A 129 -11.31 -5.78 -13.42
N ASN A 130 -12.26 -5.64 -14.35
CA ASN A 130 -12.31 -4.53 -15.31
C ASN A 130 -13.69 -3.88 -15.39
N PRO A 131 -13.81 -2.54 -15.19
CA PRO A 131 -15.06 -1.83 -15.43
C PRO A 131 -15.37 -1.80 -16.93
N LEU A 132 -16.53 -2.34 -17.30
CA LEU A 132 -16.95 -2.43 -18.71
C LEU A 132 -17.58 -1.13 -19.24
N ASP A 133 -18.12 -0.31 -18.33
CA ASP A 133 -18.70 0.98 -18.66
C ASP A 133 -17.63 2.07 -18.65
N SER A 134 -17.53 2.81 -19.74
CA SER A 134 -16.50 3.85 -19.89
C SER A 134 -16.62 4.96 -18.84
N SER A 135 -17.84 5.32 -18.41
CA SER A 135 -18.00 6.36 -17.38
C SER A 135 -17.53 5.88 -16.01
N ILE A 136 -17.77 4.61 -15.69
CA ILE A 136 -17.25 3.97 -14.47
C ILE A 136 -15.72 3.90 -14.52
N PHE A 137 -15.16 3.46 -15.66
CA PHE A 137 -13.71 3.40 -15.87
C PHE A 137 -13.05 4.76 -15.65
N GLU A 138 -13.56 5.82 -16.29
CA GLU A 138 -13.00 7.18 -16.16
C GLU A 138 -13.10 7.71 -14.72
N ASN A 139 -14.20 7.45 -14.03
CA ASN A 139 -14.36 7.84 -12.63
C ASN A 139 -13.38 7.10 -11.70
N ILE A 140 -13.14 5.81 -11.93
CA ILE A 140 -12.13 5.04 -11.18
C ILE A 140 -10.74 5.61 -11.44
N LEU A 141 -10.41 5.86 -12.71
CA LEU A 141 -9.13 6.41 -13.13
C LEU A 141 -8.90 7.79 -12.49
N GLU A 142 -9.87 8.69 -12.57
CA GLU A 142 -9.78 10.03 -11.97
C GLU A 142 -9.62 9.97 -10.44
N ASN A 143 -10.42 9.14 -9.77
CA ASN A 143 -10.37 8.98 -8.33
C ASN A 143 -8.99 8.49 -7.86
N TRP A 144 -8.46 7.45 -8.48
CA TRP A 144 -7.19 6.85 -8.06
C TRP A 144 -5.98 7.67 -8.51
N CYS A 145 -6.01 8.32 -9.67
CA CYS A 145 -5.01 9.33 -10.02
C CYS A 145 -4.95 10.43 -8.95
N THR A 146 -6.12 10.92 -8.52
CA THR A 146 -6.20 11.93 -7.45
C THR A 146 -5.69 11.37 -6.12
N ALA A 147 -5.97 10.11 -5.79
CA ALA A 147 -5.50 9.45 -4.57
C ALA A 147 -3.97 9.42 -4.49
N PHE A 148 -3.28 9.12 -5.60
CA PHE A 148 -1.82 9.17 -5.66
C PHE A 148 -1.29 10.58 -5.38
N PHE A 149 -1.86 11.61 -6.02
CA PHE A 149 -1.47 12.99 -5.74
C PHE A 149 -1.73 13.38 -4.28
N ARG A 150 -2.89 13.01 -3.72
CA ARG A 150 -3.22 13.26 -2.31
C ARG A 150 -2.26 12.57 -1.36
N MET A 151 -1.86 11.34 -1.65
CA MET A 151 -0.86 10.62 -0.86
C MET A 151 0.47 11.38 -0.84
N PHE A 152 0.96 11.88 -1.99
CA PHE A 152 2.17 12.71 -2.02
C PHE A 152 2.03 14.01 -1.22
N MET A 153 0.86 14.66 -1.28
CA MET A 153 0.59 15.87 -0.49
C MET A 153 0.56 15.57 1.02
N ILE A 154 -0.12 14.50 1.44
CA ILE A 154 -0.17 14.09 2.86
C ILE A 154 1.23 13.82 3.39
N LEU A 155 2.06 13.15 2.60
CA LEU A 155 3.46 12.90 2.94
C LEU A 155 4.26 14.19 3.03
N HIS A 156 4.10 15.09 2.05
CA HIS A 156 4.78 16.38 2.05
C HIS A 156 4.38 17.26 3.24
N ASP A 157 3.08 17.41 3.52
CA ASP A 157 2.58 18.24 4.62
C ASP A 157 2.97 17.65 5.98
N GLY A 158 2.96 16.31 6.10
CA GLY A 158 3.48 15.61 7.27
C GLY A 158 4.96 15.91 7.50
N LEU A 159 5.78 15.89 6.45
CA LEU A 159 7.20 16.22 6.51
C LEU A 159 7.45 17.71 6.79
N TYR A 160 6.68 18.60 6.18
CA TYR A 160 6.80 20.04 6.35
C TYR A 160 6.51 20.46 7.79
N ASN A 161 5.39 19.99 8.35
CA ASN A 161 5.00 20.32 9.73
C ASN A 161 6.03 19.82 10.76
N LEU A 162 6.69 18.69 10.51
CA LEU A 162 7.78 18.17 11.34
C LEU A 162 9.06 19.02 11.24
N SER A 163 9.41 19.48 10.03
CA SER A 163 10.57 20.35 9.81
C SER A 163 10.40 21.73 10.49
N THR A 164 9.18 22.25 10.54
CA THR A 164 8.88 23.53 11.20
C THR A 164 8.84 23.45 12.72
N GLU A 165 8.73 22.25 13.30
CA GLU A 165 8.88 21.99 14.74
C GLU A 165 10.35 21.78 15.18
N GLY A 166 11.33 21.96 14.28
CA GLY A 166 12.73 22.19 14.66
C GLY A 166 13.71 21.02 14.46
N PHE A 167 13.58 20.24 13.40
CA PHE A 167 14.61 19.25 13.01
C PHE A 167 15.05 19.46 11.54
N GLY A 168 16.36 19.40 11.31
CA GLY A 168 17.03 19.87 10.09
C GLY A 168 17.02 18.89 8.91
N THR A 169 17.23 19.46 7.72
CA THR A 169 17.48 18.88 6.37
C THR A 169 16.82 17.55 5.99
N VAL A 170 15.95 17.68 4.97
CA VAL A 170 15.04 16.74 4.28
C VAL A 170 15.55 15.32 3.97
N GLU A 171 16.86 15.08 3.82
CA GLU A 171 17.39 13.74 3.49
C GLU A 171 17.53 12.82 4.71
N ASP A 172 17.78 13.36 5.89
CA ASP A 172 17.85 12.58 7.13
C ASP A 172 16.44 12.27 7.68
N ASP A 173 15.42 12.99 7.21
CA ASP A 173 14.09 13.00 7.83
C ASP A 173 13.22 11.79 7.51
N ILE A 174 13.38 11.11 6.38
CA ILE A 174 12.58 9.89 6.12
C ILE A 174 13.06 8.73 7.00
N MET A 175 14.36 8.63 7.27
CA MET A 175 14.88 7.70 8.28
C MET A 175 14.56 8.18 9.71
N SER A 176 14.67 9.49 9.97
CA SER A 176 14.36 10.07 11.29
C SER A 176 12.87 9.99 11.64
N LEU A 177 11.95 10.01 10.67
CA LEU A 177 10.50 9.82 10.87
C LEU A 177 10.21 8.47 11.52
N SER A 178 10.93 7.42 11.11
CA SER A 178 10.80 6.09 11.71
C SER A 178 11.31 6.05 13.16
N MET A 179 12.27 6.93 13.51
CA MET A 179 12.91 7.00 14.83
C MET A 179 12.24 7.99 15.80
N ASN A 180 11.66 9.10 15.32
CA ASN A 180 11.12 10.20 16.14
C ASN A 180 9.59 10.14 16.36
N LEU A 181 8.83 9.46 15.50
CA LEU A 181 7.43 9.12 15.82
C LEU A 181 7.31 8.08 16.96
N ALA A 182 8.42 7.48 17.38
CA ALA A 182 8.51 6.59 18.54
C ALA A 182 8.58 7.36 19.88
N SER A 183 8.86 8.67 19.88
CA SER A 183 9.17 9.45 21.08
C SER A 183 8.16 10.56 21.42
N ASN A 184 7.18 10.88 20.55
CA ASN A 184 6.26 12.01 20.80
C ASN A 184 4.76 11.73 20.48
N PRO A 185 3.90 11.52 21.50
CA PRO A 185 2.47 11.20 21.31
C PRO A 185 1.59 12.35 20.77
N SER A 186 2.07 13.60 20.75
CA SER A 186 1.28 14.79 20.40
C SER A 186 0.99 14.95 18.91
N ILE A 187 1.81 14.36 18.02
CA ILE A 187 1.71 14.54 16.56
C ILE A 187 0.54 13.72 15.96
N LEU A 188 0.09 12.66 16.65
CA LEU A 188 -1.05 11.83 16.25
C LEU A 188 -2.41 12.54 16.43
N GLY A 189 -2.46 13.63 17.20
CA GLY A 189 -3.71 14.33 17.52
C GLY A 189 -4.22 15.28 16.42
N ASN A 190 -3.37 15.67 15.46
CA ASN A 190 -3.70 16.73 14.50
C ASN A 190 -4.34 16.24 13.19
N PHE A 191 -4.69 14.94 13.08
CA PHE A 191 -5.32 14.37 11.87
C PHE A 191 -6.81 14.04 12.04
N GLN A 192 -7.47 14.51 13.11
CA GLN A 192 -8.93 14.45 13.25
C GLN A 192 -9.55 15.82 12.98
N THR A 193 -9.81 16.11 11.70
CA THR A 193 -10.92 16.98 11.23
C THR A 193 -11.33 16.57 9.82
#